data_AF-A0A081PAR7-F1
#
_entry.id   AF-A0A081PAR7-F1
#
_cell.length_a   1.000
_cell.length_b   1.000
_cell.length_c   1.000
_cell.angle_alpha   90.00
_cell.angle_beta   90.00
_cell.angle_gamma   90.00
#
_symmetry.space_group_name_H-M   'P 1'
#
loop_
_entity.id
_entity.type
_entity.pdbx_description
1 polymer ?
#
loop_
_entity_poly.entity_id
_entity_poly.type
_entity_poly.pdbx_seq_one_letter_code
_entity_poly.pdbx_strand_id
1 'polypeptide(L)' 'MPETIFYQKHHTGNFVVRYGGQEIIVLKDAFSKITGVSPEATLGSVEADRMQLKKLDFNVGGK' A
#
# COMPACT_ATOMS: atom_id res chain seq x y z
N MET A 1 -3.64 13.02 9.07
CA MET A 1 -4.52 13.06 7.88
C MET A 1 -4.20 11.82 7.06
N PRO A 2 -5.21 11.12 6.53
CA PRO A 2 -4.99 10.02 5.61
C PRO A 2 -4.34 10.55 4.33
N GLU A 3 -3.55 9.71 3.68
CA GLU A 3 -2.87 10.00 2.42
C GLU A 3 -3.26 8.93 1.40
N THR A 4 -3.42 9.34 0.14
CA THR A 4 -3.77 8.40 -0.92
C THR A 4 -2.55 7.61 -1.35
N ILE A 5 -2.67 6.28 -1.32
CA ILE A 5 -1.70 5.36 -1.93
C ILE A 5 -2.34 4.68 -3.14
N PHE A 6 -1.52 4.41 -4.15
CA PHE A 6 -1.95 3.66 -5.34
C PHE A 6 -1.40 2.24 -5.27
N TYR A 7 -2.16 1.28 -5.75
CA TYR A 7 -1.73 -0.11 -5.80
C TYR A 7 -2.07 -0.75 -7.15
N GLN A 8 -1.28 -1.75 -7.52
CA GLN A 8 -1.55 -2.65 -8.62
C GLN A 8 -1.08 -4.06 -8.27
N LYS A 9 -1.78 -5.07 -8.79
CA LYS A 9 -1.44 -6.46 -8.57
C LYS A 9 -0.23 -6.82 -9.43
N HIS A 10 0.80 -7.31 -8.75
CA HIS A 10 2.01 -7.83 -9.36
C HIS A 10 1.74 -9.21 -9.97
N HIS A 11 2.51 -9.61 -10.98
CA HIS A 11 2.36 -10.92 -11.61
C HIS A 11 2.61 -12.10 -10.66
N THR A 12 3.27 -11.87 -9.52
CA THR A 12 3.44 -12.87 -8.45
C THR A 12 2.21 -13.02 -7.55
N GLY A 13 1.16 -12.22 -7.75
CA GLY A 13 -0.04 -12.18 -6.90
C GLY A 13 0.03 -11.21 -5.70
N ASN A 14 1.18 -10.57 -5.48
CA ASN A 14 1.40 -9.53 -4.48
C ASN A 14 0.93 -8.15 -4.99
N PHE A 15 1.08 -7.09 -4.19
CA PHE A 15 0.76 -5.73 -4.60
C PHE A 15 2.01 -4.87 -4.75
N VAL A 16 2.14 -4.19 -5.88
CA VAL A 16 3.02 -3.02 -6.01
C VAL A 16 2.24 -1.83 -5.47
N VAL A 17 2.80 -1.15 -4.47
CA VAL A 17 2.18 0.00 -3.80
C VAL A 17 3.05 1.23 -4.01
N ARG A 18 2.42 2.37 -4.35
CA ARG A 18 3.09 3.63 -4.65
C ARG A 18 2.62 4.74 -3.73
N TYR A 19 3.57 5.44 -3.13
CA TYR A 19 3.33 6.58 -2.24
C TYR A 19 4.54 7.51 -2.20
N GLY A 20 4.32 8.82 -2.36
CA GLY A 20 5.39 9.81 -2.19
C GLY A 20 6.63 9.59 -3.06
N GLY A 21 6.47 9.08 -4.28
CA GLY A 21 7.58 8.72 -5.19
C GLY A 21 8.29 7.40 -4.85
N GLN A 22 7.94 6.74 -3.75
CA GLN A 22 8.39 5.39 -3.41
C GLN A 22 7.47 4.34 -4.05
N GLU A 23 8.05 3.22 -4.46
CA GLU A 23 7.34 2.03 -4.94
C GLU A 23 7.88 0.81 -4.18
N ILE A 24 6.98 0.01 -3.60
CA ILE A 24 7.33 -1.17 -2.78
C ILE A 24 6.42 -2.34 -3.17
N ILE A 25 6.95 -3.56 -3.19
CA ILE A 25 6.14 -4.78 -3.32
C ILE A 25 5.76 -5.27 -1.92
N VAL A 26 4.46 -5.37 -1.67
CA VAL A 26 3.89 -5.82 -0.39
C VAL A 26 3.17 -7.15 -0.59
N LEU A 27 3.39 -8.09 0.33
CA LEU A 27 2.71 -9.38 0.31
C LEU A 27 1.19 -9.21 0.32
N LYS A 28 0.49 -10.03 -0.46
CA LYS A 28 -0.98 -9.99 -0.60
C LYS A 28 -1.69 -9.88 0.76
N ASP A 29 -1.40 -10.81 1.66
CA ASP A 29 -2.07 -10.88 2.97
C ASP A 29 -1.71 -9.71 3.88
N ALA A 30 -0.46 -9.24 3.83
CA ALA A 30 -0.03 -8.07 4.60
C ALA A 30 -0.74 -6.81 4.11
N PHE A 31 -0.78 -6.60 2.80
CA PHE A 31 -1.47 -5.46 2.19
C PHE A 31 -2.95 -5.45 2.56
N SER A 32 -3.67 -6.55 2.32
CA SER A 32 -5.09 -6.67 2.66
C SER A 32 -5.36 -6.46 4.15
N LYS A 33 -4.51 -6.99 5.05
CA LYS A 33 -4.66 -6.81 6.49
C LYS A 33 -4.41 -5.36 6.93
N ILE A 34 -3.51 -4.64 6.27
CA ILE A 34 -3.17 -3.26 6.63
C ILE A 34 -4.20 -2.28 6.07
N THR A 35 -4.60 -2.43 4.81
CA THR A 35 -5.41 -1.42 4.09
C THR A 35 -6.89 -1.78 3.98
N GLY A 36 -7.26 -3.03 4.26
CA GLY A 36 -8.63 -3.55 4.05
C GLY A 36 -8.96 -3.83 2.59
N VAL A 37 -8.03 -3.60 1.65
CA VAL A 37 -8.24 -3.88 0.23
C VAL A 37 -8.37 -5.39 0.01
N SER A 38 -9.37 -5.80 -0.76
CA SER A 38 -9.59 -7.20 -1.09
C SER A 38 -8.38 -7.78 -1.84
N PRO A 39 -7.95 -9.01 -1.51
CA PRO A 39 -6.83 -9.67 -2.17
C PRO A 39 -7.08 -10.01 -3.66
N GLU A 40 -8.34 -9.96 -4.08
CA GLU A 40 -8.78 -10.13 -5.47
C GLU A 40 -8.59 -8.85 -6.30
N ALA A 41 -8.47 -7.68 -5.66
CA ALA A 41 -8.30 -6.40 -6.32
C ALA A 41 -7.06 -6.40 -7.23
N THR A 42 -7.17 -5.75 -8.39
CA THR A 42 -6.11 -5.74 -9.41
C THR A 42 -5.41 -4.39 -9.52
N LEU A 43 -6.12 -3.28 -9.33
CA LEU A 43 -5.55 -1.94 -9.31
C LEU A 43 -6.50 -0.98 -8.61
N GLY A 44 -5.96 0.11 -8.06
CA GLY A 44 -6.78 1.16 -7.47
C GLY A 44 -5.98 2.09 -6.57
N SER A 45 -6.71 2.81 -5.74
CA SER A 45 -6.16 3.61 -4.66
C SER A 45 -6.94 3.39 -3.37
N VAL A 46 -6.30 3.68 -2.23
CA VAL A 46 -6.91 3.62 -0.91
C VAL A 46 -6.33 4.74 -0.04
N GLU A 47 -7.13 5.25 0.87
CA GLU A 47 -6.66 6.16 1.91
C GLU A 47 -5.92 5.37 2.99
N ALA A 48 -4.68 5.74 3.27
CA ALA A 48 -3.86 5.15 4.30
C ALA A 48 -3.35 6.21 5.27
N ASP A 49 -3.49 5.98 6.57
CA ASP A 49 -2.88 6.84 7.57
C ASP A 49 -1.36 6.60 7.71
N ARG A 50 -0.68 7.51 8.43
CA ARG A 50 0.76 7.41 8.68
C ARG A 50 1.19 6.10 9.36
N MET A 51 0.33 5.48 10.17
CA MET A 51 0.64 4.21 10.84
C MET A 51 0.58 3.06 9.83
N GLN A 52 -0.43 3.04 8.95
CA GLN A 52 -0.54 2.08 7.85
C GLN A 52 0.64 2.22 6.88
N LEU A 53 1.00 3.45 6.50
CA LEU A 53 2.16 3.71 5.64
C LEU A 53 3.47 3.16 6.24
N LYS A 54 3.70 3.37 7.55
CA LYS A 54 4.86 2.80 8.25
C LYS A 54 4.83 1.27 8.28
N LYS A 55 3.66 0.64 8.42
CA LYS A 55 3.52 -0.82 8.39
C LYS A 55 3.76 -1.41 7.00
N LEU A 56 3.61 -0.61 5.96
CA LEU A 56 3.95 -0.96 4.57
C LEU A 56 5.42 -0.60 4.23
N ASP A 57 6.23 -0.25 5.23
CA ASP A 57 7.63 0.17 5.11
C ASP A 57 7.86 1.45 4.30
N PHE A 58 6.83 2.30 4.13
CA PHE A 58 7.02 3.61 3.51
C PHE A 58 7.72 4.57 4.45
N ASN A 59 8.70 5.31 3.92
CA ASN A 59 9.27 6.45 4.60
C ASN A 59 8.28 7.62 4.55
N VAL A 60 7.55 7.81 5.66
CA VAL A 60 6.73 8.99 5.90
C VAL A 60 7.58 10.04 6.62
N GLY A 61 8.22 10.92 5.84
CA GLY A 61 9.11 11.95 6.36
C GLY A 61 8.55 12.65 7.61
N GLY A 62 9.37 12.70 8.66
CA GLY A 62 9.11 13.54 9.83
C GLY A 62 9.17 14.98 9.38
N LYS A 63 8.07 15.71 9.56
CA LYS A 63 8.13 17.17 9.49
C LYS A 63 8.88 17.69 10.72
#